data_AF-A0A7V6FDQ1-F1
#
_entry.id   AF-A0A7V6FDQ1-F1
#
_cell.length_a   1.000
_cell.length_b   1.000
_cell.length_c   1.000
_cell.angle_alpha   90.00
_cell.angle_beta   90.00
_cell.angle_gamma   90.00
#
_symmetry.space_group_name_H-M   'P 1'
#
loop_
_entity.id
_entity.type
_entity.pdbx_description
1 polymer ?
#
loop_
_entity_poly.entity_id
_entity_poly.type
_entity_poly.pdbx_seq_one_letter_code
_entity_poly.pdbx_strand_id
1 'polypeptide(L)'
;GVIISQEGFGNPDTDLIMNTKKIEQKGIKTVIITDEYAGRDGASQSLADADPLADAVVTGGNANEVIELPKLDKIIGDISVVDRIAGGFDGSLREDGTIMVELQTITGATNELGFNRLSAKTQ
;
A
#
# COMPACT_ATOMS: atom_id res chain seq x y z
N GLY A 1 -10.71 -19.49 13.15
CA GLY A 1 -9.71 -18.74 12.37
C GLY A 1 -9.67 -17.31 12.86
N VAL A 2 -8.65 -16.56 12.48
CA VAL A 2 -8.43 -15.14 12.80
C VAL A 2 -8.16 -14.38 11.52
N ILE A 3 -8.73 -13.18 11.38
CA ILE A 3 -8.36 -12.22 10.34
C ILE A 3 -7.49 -11.16 11.00
N ILE A 4 -6.36 -10.84 10.37
CA ILE A 4 -5.45 -9.80 10.85
C ILE A 4 -5.32 -8.76 9.74
N SER A 5 -5.90 -7.58 9.95
CA SER A 5 -5.67 -6.43 9.09
C SER A 5 -4.43 -5.68 9.59
N GLN A 6 -3.53 -5.35 8.68
CA GLN A 6 -2.47 -4.39 8.94
C GLN A 6 -3.04 -2.97 8.92
N GLU A 7 -2.61 -2.14 9.87
CA GLU A 7 -2.93 -0.71 9.95
C GLU A 7 -1.75 0.03 10.57
N GLY A 8 -1.57 1.29 10.22
CA GLY A 8 -0.69 2.22 10.92
C GLY A 8 0.71 2.33 10.31
N PHE A 9 1.57 3.07 11.01
CA PHE A 9 2.94 3.39 10.59
C PHE A 9 3.97 2.72 11.51
N GLY A 10 5.23 2.72 11.09
CA GLY A 10 6.33 2.06 11.81
C GLY A 10 6.89 0.94 10.95
N ASN A 11 6.90 -0.28 11.48
CA ASN A 11 7.15 -1.49 10.70
C ASN A 11 5.96 -2.45 10.84
N PRO A 12 4.76 -2.04 10.37
CA PRO A 12 3.54 -2.80 10.56
C PRO A 12 3.59 -4.18 9.89
N ASP A 13 4.36 -4.33 8.81
CA ASP A 13 4.62 -5.60 8.13
C ASP A 13 5.22 -6.64 9.08
N THR A 14 6.21 -6.24 9.89
CA THR A 14 6.84 -7.14 10.87
C THR A 14 5.86 -7.53 11.98
N ASP A 15 5.04 -6.59 12.44
CA ASP A 15 4.02 -6.89 13.46
C ASP A 15 2.93 -7.83 12.92
N LEU A 16 2.53 -7.63 11.65
CA LEU A 16 1.58 -8.48 10.94
C LEU A 16 2.09 -9.92 10.89
N ILE A 17 3.32 -10.14 10.41
CA ILE A 17 3.93 -11.47 10.29
C ILE A 17 4.18 -12.08 11.68
N MET A 18 4.67 -11.30 12.65
CA MET A 18 4.90 -11.78 14.00
C MET A 18 3.62 -12.26 14.69
N ASN A 19 2.51 -11.53 14.54
CA ASN A 19 1.23 -11.92 15.12
C ASN A 19 0.65 -13.15 14.42
N THR A 20 0.74 -13.20 13.08
CA THR A 20 0.34 -14.35 12.26
C THR A 20 1.04 -15.63 12.74
N LYS A 21 2.38 -15.59 12.83
CA LYS A 21 3.20 -16.71 13.32
C LYS A 21 2.80 -17.18 14.71
N LYS A 22 2.64 -16.25 15.66
CA LYS A 22 2.26 -16.58 17.05
C LYS A 22 0.88 -17.24 17.14
N ILE A 23 -0.04 -16.92 16.24
CA ILE A 23 -1.40 -17.48 16.21
C ILE A 23 -1.41 -18.84 15.52
N GLU A 24 -0.76 -18.99 14.36
CA GLU A 24 -0.63 -20.28 13.65
C GLU A 24 0.08 -21.33 14.49
N GLN A 25 1.13 -20.95 15.25
CA GLN A 25 1.82 -21.85 16.18
C GLN A 25 0.92 -22.40 17.30
N LYS A 26 -0.24 -21.78 17.56
CA LYS A 26 -1.27 -22.29 18.48
C LYS A 26 -2.31 -23.18 17.80
N GLY A 27 -2.12 -23.52 16.53
CA GLY A 27 -3.06 -24.33 15.74
C GLY A 27 -4.29 -23.55 15.27
N ILE A 28 -4.25 -22.22 15.26
CA ILE A 28 -5.37 -21.37 14.84
C ILE A 28 -5.05 -20.80 13.46
N LYS A 29 -5.91 -21.09 12.48
CA LYS A 29 -5.75 -20.57 11.12
C LYS A 29 -5.94 -19.06 11.01
N THR A 30 -5.11 -18.43 10.21
CA THR A 30 -5.03 -17.00 9.98
C THR A 30 -5.24 -16.64 8.51
N VAL A 31 -5.77 -15.45 8.27
CA VAL A 31 -5.76 -14.77 6.97
C VAL A 31 -5.32 -13.34 7.24
N ILE A 32 -4.30 -12.86 6.53
CA ILE A 32 -3.83 -11.49 6.65
C ILE A 32 -4.40 -10.61 5.53
N ILE A 33 -4.67 -9.34 5.86
CA ILE A 33 -5.06 -8.31 4.91
C ILE A 33 -4.08 -7.15 5.05
N THR A 34 -3.47 -6.73 3.95
CA THR A 34 -2.35 -5.75 3.95
C THR A 34 -2.32 -4.98 2.64
N ASP A 35 -1.75 -3.78 2.62
CA ASP A 35 -1.19 -3.20 1.40
C ASP A 35 0.21 -3.76 1.12
N GLU A 36 0.75 -3.47 -0.07
CA GLU A 36 2.07 -3.93 -0.49
C GLU A 36 2.95 -2.75 -0.92
N TYR A 37 4.24 -2.82 -0.62
CA TYR A 37 5.26 -1.89 -1.10
C TYR A 37 6.23 -2.60 -2.05
N ALA A 38 5.69 -3.12 -3.15
CA ALA A 38 6.38 -3.99 -4.10
C ALA A 38 7.21 -3.22 -5.16
N GLY A 39 7.49 -1.94 -4.95
CA GLY A 39 8.16 -1.09 -5.93
C GLY A 39 7.25 -0.72 -7.12
N ARG A 40 7.69 0.25 -7.94
CA ARG A 40 6.86 0.86 -8.99
C ARG A 40 6.44 -0.11 -10.10
N ASP A 41 7.24 -1.14 -10.33
CA ASP A 41 7.01 -2.20 -11.30
C ASP A 41 6.37 -3.46 -10.67
N GLY A 42 6.15 -3.45 -9.36
CA GLY A 42 5.63 -4.60 -8.61
C GLY A 42 6.61 -5.77 -8.50
N ALA A 43 7.90 -5.56 -8.78
CA ALA A 43 8.90 -6.64 -8.82
C ALA A 43 9.73 -6.76 -7.53
N SER A 44 9.57 -5.82 -6.59
CA SER A 44 10.27 -5.86 -5.29
C SER A 44 9.55 -6.77 -4.30
N GLN A 45 10.24 -7.14 -3.23
CA GLN A 45 9.61 -7.86 -2.12
C GLN A 45 8.49 -7.00 -1.51
N SER A 46 7.26 -7.50 -1.53
CA SER A 46 6.05 -6.74 -1.16
C SER A 46 6.00 -6.28 0.30
N LEU A 47 6.48 -7.11 1.23
CA LEU A 47 6.46 -6.88 2.67
C LEU A 47 7.87 -6.93 3.25
N ALA A 48 8.15 -6.12 4.27
CA ALA A 48 9.46 -6.11 4.91
C ALA A 48 9.81 -7.43 5.65
N ASP A 49 8.82 -8.21 6.05
CA ASP A 49 8.97 -9.51 6.71
C ASP A 49 8.08 -10.58 6.04
N ALA A 50 8.44 -11.85 6.20
CA ALA A 50 7.69 -12.99 5.67
C ALA A 50 7.99 -14.27 6.48
N ASP A 51 6.98 -15.14 6.63
CA ASP A 51 7.12 -16.45 7.27
C ASP A 51 6.26 -17.48 6.53
N PRO A 52 6.73 -18.73 6.34
CA PRO A 52 5.94 -19.79 5.68
C PRO A 52 4.58 -20.10 6.34
N LEU A 53 4.37 -19.69 7.60
CA LEU A 53 3.07 -19.81 8.27
C LEU A 53 2.05 -18.74 7.83
N ALA A 54 2.50 -17.65 7.21
CA ALA A 54 1.63 -16.63 6.63
C ALA A 54 1.29 -16.98 5.17
N ASP A 55 0.55 -18.09 5.00
CA ASP A 55 0.27 -18.68 3.68
C ASP A 55 -1.06 -18.23 3.03
N ALA A 56 -1.84 -17.38 3.73
CA ALA A 56 -3.11 -16.84 3.26
C ALA A 56 -3.15 -15.31 3.36
N VAL A 57 -3.02 -14.64 2.21
CA VAL A 57 -2.88 -13.17 2.10
C VAL A 57 -3.95 -12.59 1.17
N VAL A 58 -4.56 -11.50 1.59
CA VAL A 58 -5.40 -10.63 0.75
C VAL A 58 -4.74 -9.26 0.67
N THR A 59 -4.40 -8.83 -0.53
CA THR A 59 -3.75 -7.53 -0.75
C THR A 59 -4.77 -6.46 -1.10
N GLY A 60 -4.61 -5.26 -0.52
CA GLY A 60 -5.29 -4.03 -0.90
C GLY A 60 -4.69 -3.37 -2.15
N GLY A 61 -3.53 -3.84 -2.63
CA GLY A 61 -2.82 -3.33 -3.80
C GLY A 61 -1.40 -2.84 -3.51
N ASN A 62 -0.64 -2.59 -4.58
CA ASN A 62 0.71 -2.03 -4.50
C ASN A 62 0.66 -0.51 -4.33
N ALA A 63 1.06 -0.03 -3.15
CA ALA A 63 1.10 1.38 -2.79
C ALA A 63 2.17 2.17 -3.57
N ASN A 64 3.18 1.49 -4.14
CA ASN A 64 4.21 2.10 -4.97
C ASN A 64 3.82 2.25 -6.45
N GLU A 65 2.65 1.74 -6.88
CA GLU A 65 2.21 1.89 -8.27
C GLU A 65 2.17 3.38 -8.66
N VAL A 66 2.75 3.72 -9.81
CA VAL A 66 2.79 5.10 -10.29
C VAL A 66 1.49 5.46 -10.97
N ILE A 67 0.88 6.54 -10.51
CA ILE A 67 -0.32 7.14 -11.10
C ILE A 67 -0.02 8.52 -11.65
N GLU A 68 -0.82 8.94 -12.62
CA GLU A 68 -0.83 10.29 -13.15
C GLU A 68 -2.16 10.97 -12.80
N LEU A 69 -2.09 12.05 -12.03
CA LEU A 69 -3.21 12.93 -11.75
C LEU A 69 -3.23 14.08 -12.77
N PRO A 70 -4.42 14.46 -13.25
CA PRO A 70 -4.55 15.56 -14.19
C PRO A 70 -4.18 16.88 -13.51
N LYS A 71 -3.89 17.90 -14.34
CA LYS A 71 -3.76 19.27 -13.86
C LYS A 71 -5.02 19.69 -13.09
N LEU A 72 -4.83 20.20 -11.89
CA LEU A 72 -5.91 20.65 -11.02
C LEU A 72 -6.31 22.08 -11.37
N ASP A 73 -7.62 22.32 -11.52
CA ASP A 73 -8.16 23.68 -11.77
C ASP A 73 -7.99 24.61 -10.56
N LYS A 74 -7.91 24.03 -9.36
CA LYS A 74 -7.82 24.76 -8.10
C LYS A 74 -6.85 24.07 -7.15
N ILE A 75 -5.90 24.83 -6.62
CA ILE A 75 -4.95 24.40 -5.61
C ILE A 75 -5.39 24.95 -4.25
N ILE A 76 -5.41 24.10 -3.23
CA ILE A 76 -5.63 24.48 -1.84
C ILE A 76 -4.38 24.10 -1.06
N GLY A 77 -3.66 25.10 -0.54
CA GLY A 77 -2.37 24.91 0.11
C GLY A 77 -1.18 25.19 -0.81
N ASP A 78 -0.05 24.58 -0.50
CA ASP A 78 1.21 24.75 -1.25
C ASP A 78 1.43 23.55 -2.17
N ILE A 79 1.49 23.78 -3.48
CA ILE A 79 1.69 22.73 -4.47
C ILE A 79 3.11 22.16 -4.49
N SER A 80 4.10 22.91 -3.99
CA SER A 80 5.51 22.46 -3.98
C SER A 80 5.75 21.25 -3.09
N VAL A 81 4.83 20.94 -2.18
CA VAL A 81 4.93 19.77 -1.30
C VAL A 81 4.76 18.45 -2.06
N VAL A 82 4.15 18.47 -3.25
CA VAL A 82 3.90 17.27 -4.07
C VAL A 82 5.18 16.47 -4.33
N ASP A 83 6.32 17.13 -4.51
CA ASP A 83 7.60 16.47 -4.77
C ASP A 83 8.25 15.85 -3.52
N ARG A 84 7.68 16.08 -2.33
CA ARG A 84 8.31 15.74 -1.03
C ARG A 84 7.43 14.94 -0.08
N ILE A 85 6.12 14.85 -0.35
CA ILE A 85 5.21 14.00 0.43
C ILE A 85 5.51 12.51 0.22
N ALA A 86 4.98 11.65 1.09
CA ALA A 86 5.04 10.21 0.87
C ALA A 86 4.42 9.85 -0.49
N GLY A 87 5.16 9.08 -1.30
CA GLY A 87 4.82 8.75 -2.68
C GLY A 87 5.20 9.81 -3.73
N GLY A 88 5.57 11.02 -3.30
CA GLY A 88 6.14 12.06 -4.15
C GLY A 88 7.65 11.89 -4.35
N PHE A 89 8.17 12.48 -5.43
CA PHE A 89 9.59 12.51 -5.75
C PHE A 89 9.93 13.76 -6.57
N ASP A 90 11.22 14.03 -6.75
CA ASP A 90 11.69 15.15 -7.58
C ASP A 90 11.14 15.04 -9.01
N GLY A 91 10.43 16.08 -9.46
CA GLY A 91 9.73 16.09 -10.74
C GLY A 91 8.34 15.45 -10.73
N SER A 92 7.74 15.19 -9.56
CA SER A 92 6.35 14.75 -9.46
C SER A 92 5.39 15.79 -10.03
N LEU A 93 5.57 17.07 -9.75
CA LEU A 93 4.85 18.15 -10.44
C LEU A 93 5.52 18.45 -11.80
N ARG A 94 4.85 18.11 -12.90
CA ARG A 94 5.36 18.36 -14.26
C ARG A 94 5.11 19.79 -14.73
N GLU A 95 5.87 20.22 -15.75
CA GLU A 95 5.75 21.56 -16.34
C GLU A 95 4.37 21.86 -16.92
N ASP A 96 3.66 20.83 -17.42
CA ASP A 96 2.30 20.94 -17.95
C ASP A 96 1.22 21.01 -16.84
N GLY A 97 1.63 20.86 -15.57
CA GLY A 97 0.79 20.86 -14.39
C GLY A 97 0.18 19.49 -14.03
N THR A 98 0.46 18.43 -14.78
CA THR A 98 0.12 17.05 -14.37
C THR A 98 1.00 16.61 -13.21
N ILE A 99 0.52 15.66 -12.41
CA ILE A 99 1.22 15.18 -11.23
C ILE A 99 1.47 13.69 -11.37
N MET A 100 2.73 13.27 -11.34
CA MET A 100 3.15 11.88 -11.38
C MET A 100 3.69 11.47 -10.01
N VAL A 101 2.98 10.56 -9.34
CA VAL A 101 3.28 10.16 -7.96
C VAL A 101 2.97 8.69 -7.76
N GLU A 102 3.46 8.10 -6.68
CA GLU A 102 3.01 6.77 -6.24
C GLU A 102 1.63 6.84 -5.60
N LEU A 103 0.85 5.76 -5.73
CA LEU A 103 -0.53 5.64 -5.29
C LEU A 103 -0.72 5.98 -3.81
N GLN A 104 0.26 5.67 -2.95
CA GLN A 104 0.28 6.01 -1.52
C GLN A 104 0.08 7.51 -1.22
N THR A 105 0.31 8.39 -2.19
CA THR A 105 -0.01 9.83 -2.09
C THR A 105 -1.49 10.06 -1.79
N ILE A 106 -2.36 9.18 -2.29
CA ILE A 106 -3.79 9.19 -1.99
C ILE A 106 -4.01 8.32 -0.74
N THR A 107 -4.18 8.98 0.41
CA THR A 107 -4.42 8.28 1.68
C THR A 107 -5.58 7.30 1.58
N GLY A 108 -5.32 6.04 1.91
CA GLY A 108 -6.31 4.97 1.89
C GLY A 108 -6.58 4.34 0.51
N ALA A 109 -5.79 4.66 -0.51
CA ALA A 109 -5.97 4.08 -1.85
C ALA A 109 -5.77 2.55 -1.90
N THR A 110 -5.00 1.99 -0.97
CA THR A 110 -4.74 0.55 -0.81
C THR A 110 -5.30 -0.02 0.50
N ASN A 111 -6.27 0.69 1.12
CA ASN A 111 -6.81 0.36 2.45
C ASN A 111 -7.31 -1.10 2.58
N GLU A 112 -6.87 -1.75 3.64
CA GLU A 112 -7.06 -3.14 4.04
C GLU A 112 -8.49 -3.46 4.50
N LEU A 113 -9.29 -2.43 4.76
CA LEU A 113 -10.73 -2.53 5.05
C LEU A 113 -11.59 -2.58 3.77
N GLY A 114 -10.98 -2.53 2.59
CA GLY A 114 -11.66 -2.72 1.29
C GLY A 114 -12.36 -1.47 0.75
N PHE A 115 -12.09 -0.28 1.30
CA PHE A 115 -12.62 0.99 0.76
C PHE A 115 -11.72 1.53 -0.34
N ASN A 116 -11.53 0.78 -1.42
CA ASN A 116 -10.74 1.17 -2.58
C ASN A 116 -11.39 0.69 -3.90
N ARG A 117 -10.79 1.04 -5.04
CA ARG A 117 -11.30 0.69 -6.38
C ARG A 117 -10.58 -0.52 -7.00
N LEU A 118 -9.62 -1.10 -6.30
CA LEU A 118 -8.86 -2.24 -6.77
C LEU A 118 -9.71 -3.50 -6.60
N SER A 119 -9.70 -4.37 -7.61
CA SER A 119 -10.48 -5.60 -7.60
C SER A 119 -9.81 -6.66 -8.45
N ALA A 120 -9.82 -7.90 -7.97
CA ALA A 120 -9.52 -9.05 -8.80
C ALA A 120 -10.73 -9.34 -9.71
N LYS A 121 -10.49 -9.50 -11.01
CA LYS A 121 -11.50 -9.93 -11.98
C LYS A 121 -11.04 -11.25 -12.58
N THR A 122 -11.94 -12.22 -12.68
CA THR A 122 -11.69 -13.41 -13.48
C THR A 122 -11.61 -12.98 -14.94
N GLN A 123 -10.57 -13.43 -15.65
CA GLN A 123 -10.49 -13.31 -17.11
C GLN A 123 -11.53 -14.20 -17.77
#